data_AF-A0A3D2QPE2-F1
#
_entry.id   AF-A0A3D2QPE2-F1
#
_cell.length_a   1.000
_cell.length_b   1.000
_cell.length_c   1.000
_cell.angle_alpha   90.00
_cell.angle_beta   90.00
_cell.angle_gamma   90.00
#
_symmetry.space_group_name_H-M   'P 1'
#
loop_
_entity.id
_entity.type
_entity.pdbx_description
1 polymer ?
#
loop_
_entity_poly.entity_id
_entity_poly.type
_entity_poly.pdbx_seq_one_letter_code
_entity_poly.pdbx_strand_id
1 'polypeptide(L)'
;MIQSPDVSFLRRMIRDALVATVGCTDPSAIALSAAHAGSAVFDAYAPREDAQTMLDLIARIDVRIDPKLFKNAQYARIPNTQGLYGVDLAILLGLLIGSTDFGLQLFQLVSPNLLACAGRQENRALVHIRMAEPEIGLYCETRITLQDGKSGAACIRGHHNTIAWVEEDGKRTVHNHACSGFPNQLPVREDYPADTERLSMGTLEELAMQVMALSDVDLPEIHAAFAMNRKVWMDGEVGSGATYGLSRFPDSNNLVTIPLISRQAVALATYRRMAGEPVEVMACGGSGNHGLTFFLTVMHGWVL
;
A
#
# COMPACT_ATOMS: atom_id res chain seq x y z
N MET A 1 -19.58 13.05 32.18
CA MET A 1 -19.13 11.77 32.75
C MET A 1 -18.16 11.21 31.73
N ILE A 2 -16.86 11.29 32.00
CA ILE A 2 -15.82 10.89 31.04
C ILE A 2 -15.94 9.37 30.87
N GLN A 3 -16.16 8.90 29.65
CA GLN A 3 -16.21 7.47 29.37
C GLN A 3 -14.82 6.87 29.66
N SER A 4 -14.78 5.68 30.27
CA SER A 4 -13.54 4.95 30.49
C SER A 4 -12.80 4.72 29.16
N PRO A 5 -11.47 4.84 29.12
CA PRO A 5 -10.70 4.70 27.89
C PRO A 5 -10.90 3.30 27.27
N ASP A 6 -11.43 3.26 26.05
CA ASP A 6 -11.55 2.02 25.28
C ASP A 6 -10.21 1.70 24.62
N VAL A 7 -9.30 1.14 25.41
CA VAL A 7 -7.96 0.71 24.97
C VAL A 7 -8.04 -0.26 23.78
N SER A 8 -9.08 -1.10 23.72
CA SER A 8 -9.25 -2.07 22.63
C SER A 8 -9.55 -1.38 21.30
N PHE A 9 -10.36 -0.32 21.33
CA PHE A 9 -10.65 0.53 20.18
C PHE A 9 -9.41 1.26 19.68
N LEU A 10 -8.65 1.91 20.57
CA LEU A 10 -7.43 2.62 20.19
C LEU A 10 -6.39 1.69 19.58
N ARG A 11 -6.20 0.49 20.15
CA ARG A 11 -5.27 -0.51 19.61
C ARG A 11 -5.69 -0.97 18.22
N ARG A 12 -6.98 -1.20 17.99
CA ARG A 12 -7.51 -1.52 16.66
C ARG A 12 -7.23 -0.38 15.67
N MET A 13 -7.54 0.86 16.05
CA MET A 13 -7.30 2.03 15.20
C MET A 13 -5.83 2.18 14.80
N ILE A 14 -4.91 2.02 15.76
CA ILE A 14 -3.47 2.09 15.50
C ILE A 14 -3.07 0.97 14.53
N ARG A 15 -3.55 -0.26 14.75
CA ARG A 15 -3.26 -1.39 13.87
C ARG A 15 -3.78 -1.15 12.45
N ASP A 16 -5.01 -0.67 12.31
CA ASP A 16 -5.63 -0.45 11.00
C ASP A 16 -4.97 0.72 10.25
N ALA A 17 -4.45 1.71 10.99
CA ALA A 17 -3.73 2.83 10.42
C ALA A 17 -2.31 2.47 9.93
N LEU A 18 -1.71 1.39 10.46
CA LEU A 18 -0.34 0.99 10.20
C LEU A 18 -0.27 -0.23 9.27
N VAL A 19 0.23 0.00 8.05
CA VAL A 19 0.31 -1.04 7.01
C VAL A 19 1.71 -1.06 6.39
N ALA A 20 2.36 -2.21 6.40
CA ALA A 20 3.64 -2.37 5.72
C ALA A 20 3.46 -2.33 4.20
N THR A 21 4.36 -1.62 3.51
CA THR A 21 4.29 -1.44 2.06
C THR A 21 5.68 -1.29 1.46
N VAL A 22 5.82 -1.67 0.19
CA VAL A 22 7.01 -1.39 -0.63
C VAL A 22 6.59 -0.55 -1.82
N GLY A 23 7.34 0.53 -2.09
CA GLY A 23 7.01 1.48 -3.15
C GLY A 23 5.71 2.23 -2.86
N CYS A 24 5.13 2.85 -3.90
CA CYS A 24 3.87 3.58 -3.78
C CYS A 24 2.68 2.62 -3.55
N THR A 25 1.72 3.02 -2.72
CA THR A 25 0.55 2.18 -2.37
C THR A 25 -0.45 2.07 -3.52
N ASP A 26 -0.53 3.09 -4.38
CA ASP A 26 -1.47 3.15 -5.50
C ASP A 26 -1.19 2.06 -6.56
N PRO A 27 0.04 1.89 -7.10
CA PRO A 27 0.36 0.74 -7.95
C PRO A 27 0.14 -0.61 -7.25
N SER A 28 0.45 -0.70 -5.96
CA SER A 28 0.29 -1.95 -5.21
C SER A 28 -1.17 -2.36 -5.07
N ALA A 29 -2.09 -1.41 -4.87
CA ALA A 29 -3.53 -1.66 -4.82
C ALA A 29 -4.07 -2.18 -6.17
N ILE A 30 -3.61 -1.58 -7.27
CA ILE A 30 -3.98 -2.01 -8.63
C ILE A 30 -3.47 -3.43 -8.90
N ALA A 31 -2.21 -3.68 -8.57
CA ALA A 31 -1.58 -4.98 -8.75
C ALA A 31 -2.25 -6.06 -7.87
N LEU A 32 -2.64 -5.70 -6.65
CA LEU A 32 -3.38 -6.60 -5.75
C LEU A 32 -4.76 -6.95 -6.31
N SER A 33 -5.50 -5.97 -6.86
CA SER A 33 -6.76 -6.23 -7.58
C SER A 33 -6.57 -7.24 -8.73
N ALA A 34 -5.50 -7.08 -9.52
CA ALA A 34 -5.17 -8.01 -10.59
C ALA A 34 -4.74 -9.40 -10.09
N ALA A 35 -3.99 -9.47 -8.99
CA ALA A 35 -3.59 -10.73 -8.36
C ALA A 35 -4.82 -11.54 -7.91
N HIS A 36 -5.77 -10.90 -7.20
CA HIS A 36 -6.99 -11.55 -6.76
C HIS A 36 -7.89 -11.99 -7.93
N ALA A 37 -8.04 -11.14 -8.96
CA ALA A 37 -8.79 -11.51 -10.16
C ALA A 37 -8.15 -12.71 -10.88
N GLY A 38 -6.81 -12.76 -10.94
CA GLY A 38 -6.07 -13.87 -11.55
C GLY A 38 -6.20 -15.16 -10.76
N SER A 39 -6.12 -15.09 -9.42
CA SER A 39 -6.29 -16.27 -8.56
C SER A 39 -7.67 -16.91 -8.65
N ALA A 40 -8.69 -16.15 -9.07
CA ALA A 40 -10.03 -16.68 -9.33
C ALA A 40 -10.14 -17.50 -10.63
N VAL A 41 -9.20 -17.38 -11.58
CA VAL A 41 -9.27 -18.09 -12.88
C VAL A 41 -8.13 -19.07 -13.14
N PHE A 42 -7.01 -18.94 -12.43
CA PHE A 42 -5.83 -19.79 -12.64
C PHE A 42 -5.65 -20.89 -11.59
N ASP A 43 -6.70 -21.20 -10.82
CA ASP A 43 -6.73 -22.07 -9.64
C ASP A 43 -5.76 -21.63 -8.52
N ALA A 44 -6.23 -21.72 -7.27
CA ALA A 44 -5.43 -21.37 -6.11
C ALA A 44 -4.30 -22.40 -5.89
N TYR A 45 -3.05 -22.02 -6.14
CA TYR A 45 -1.80 -22.74 -5.82
C TYR A 45 -1.38 -23.95 -6.69
N ALA A 46 -1.66 -23.99 -7.99
CA ALA A 46 -0.87 -24.81 -8.91
C ALA A 46 0.38 -24.02 -9.38
N PRO A 47 1.52 -24.68 -9.70
CA PRO A 47 2.69 -23.98 -10.20
C PRO A 47 2.26 -23.25 -11.45
N ARG A 48 2.20 -21.92 -11.35
CA ARG A 48 1.97 -21.05 -12.48
C ARG A 48 2.87 -21.56 -13.57
N GLU A 49 2.26 -22.12 -14.62
CA GLU A 49 2.95 -22.42 -15.87
C GLU A 49 3.77 -21.19 -16.23
N ASP A 50 4.82 -21.35 -17.04
CA ASP A 50 5.71 -20.25 -17.36
C ASP A 50 4.92 -18.96 -17.64
N ALA A 51 5.40 -17.82 -17.12
CA ALA A 51 4.64 -16.58 -17.12
C ALA A 51 4.15 -16.16 -18.53
N GLN A 52 4.77 -16.67 -19.59
CA GLN A 52 4.33 -16.44 -20.96
C GLN A 52 3.08 -17.25 -21.31
N THR A 53 3.04 -18.54 -20.98
CA THR A 53 1.89 -19.43 -21.16
C THR A 53 0.66 -18.87 -20.44
N MET A 54 0.79 -18.37 -19.20
CA MET A 54 -0.33 -17.72 -18.51
C MET A 54 -0.89 -16.53 -19.28
N LEU A 55 -0.03 -15.67 -19.83
CA LEU A 55 -0.45 -14.50 -20.61
C LEU A 55 -1.08 -14.91 -21.94
N ASP A 56 -0.62 -16.00 -22.54
CA ASP A 56 -1.16 -16.52 -23.79
C ASP A 56 -2.58 -17.10 -23.61
N LEU A 57 -2.93 -17.55 -22.39
CA LEU A 57 -4.30 -18.00 -22.06
C LEU A 57 -5.30 -16.85 -21.88
N ILE A 58 -4.84 -15.61 -21.76
CA ILE A 58 -5.71 -14.45 -21.49
C ILE A 58 -6.22 -13.89 -22.82
N ALA A 59 -7.54 -13.79 -22.94
CA ALA A 59 -8.17 -13.08 -24.04
C ALA A 59 -8.19 -11.57 -23.78
N ARG A 60 -8.46 -11.16 -22.54
CA ARG A 60 -8.68 -9.74 -22.20
C ARG A 60 -8.54 -9.46 -20.71
N ILE A 61 -7.99 -8.28 -20.37
CA ILE A 61 -7.97 -7.71 -19.03
C ILE A 61 -8.69 -6.35 -19.06
N ASP A 62 -9.85 -6.25 -18.41
CA ASP A 62 -10.58 -4.99 -18.24
C ASP A 62 -10.36 -4.44 -16.84
N VAL A 63 -9.97 -3.18 -16.73
CA VAL A 63 -9.78 -2.51 -15.45
C VAL A 63 -10.64 -1.27 -15.37
N ARG A 64 -11.44 -1.16 -14.31
CA ARG A 64 -12.20 0.05 -13.97
C ARG A 64 -11.63 0.68 -12.72
N ILE A 65 -11.11 1.89 -12.82
CA ILE A 65 -10.26 2.50 -11.79
C ILE A 65 -10.65 3.95 -11.50
N ASP A 66 -10.59 4.34 -10.22
CA ASP A 66 -10.74 5.75 -9.83
C ASP A 66 -9.68 6.65 -10.49
N PRO A 67 -10.06 7.82 -11.04
CA PRO A 67 -9.12 8.74 -11.67
C PRO A 67 -7.94 9.20 -10.79
N LYS A 68 -8.13 9.33 -9.46
CA LYS A 68 -7.05 9.74 -8.55
C LYS A 68 -6.05 8.60 -8.39
N LEU A 69 -6.54 7.38 -8.20
CA LEU A 69 -5.70 6.18 -8.11
C LEU A 69 -4.91 5.97 -9.40
N PHE A 70 -5.55 6.13 -10.58
CA PHE A 70 -4.86 6.08 -11.87
C PHE A 70 -3.76 7.14 -11.97
N LYS A 71 -4.08 8.41 -11.73
CA LYS A 71 -3.14 9.53 -11.83
C LYS A 71 -1.92 9.34 -10.91
N ASN A 72 -2.13 8.86 -9.69
CA ASN A 72 -1.07 8.63 -8.72
C ASN A 72 -0.19 7.43 -9.09
N ALA A 73 -0.78 6.36 -9.65
CA ALA A 73 -0.05 5.16 -10.02
C ALA A 73 0.71 5.30 -11.35
N GLN A 74 0.19 6.10 -12.30
CA GLN A 74 0.71 6.18 -13.68
C GLN A 74 2.20 6.46 -13.77
N TYR A 75 2.75 7.28 -12.87
CA TYR A 75 4.17 7.67 -12.89
C TYR A 75 4.92 7.26 -11.61
N ALA A 76 4.28 6.46 -10.76
CA ALA A 76 4.93 5.89 -9.59
C ALA A 76 5.82 4.73 -10.03
N ARG A 77 7.11 4.81 -9.71
CA ARG A 77 8.07 3.73 -9.99
C ARG A 77 7.70 2.48 -9.18
N ILE A 78 7.76 1.34 -9.85
CA ILE A 78 7.43 0.05 -9.26
C ILE A 78 8.71 -0.58 -8.69
N PRO A 79 8.72 -1.03 -7.43
CA PRO A 79 9.87 -1.70 -6.84
C PRO A 79 10.37 -2.88 -7.67
N ASN A 80 11.68 -3.13 -7.65
CA ASN A 80 12.33 -4.27 -8.34
C ASN A 80 12.16 -4.28 -9.88
N THR A 81 11.78 -3.15 -10.49
CA THR A 81 11.61 -3.05 -11.96
C THR A 81 12.69 -2.23 -12.66
N GLN A 82 13.80 -1.90 -11.98
CA GLN A 82 14.85 -1.02 -12.51
C GLN A 82 14.34 0.37 -12.93
N GLY A 83 13.31 0.88 -12.21
CA GLY A 83 12.78 2.23 -12.40
C GLY A 83 11.62 2.34 -13.39
N LEU A 84 11.08 1.21 -13.87
CA LEU A 84 9.87 1.20 -14.68
C LEU A 84 8.64 1.59 -13.85
N TYR A 85 7.61 2.05 -14.55
CA TYR A 85 6.35 2.57 -13.98
C TYR A 85 5.22 2.37 -14.98
N GLY A 86 3.98 2.60 -14.55
CA GLY A 86 2.80 2.54 -15.40
C GLY A 86 1.72 1.63 -14.84
N VAL A 87 0.46 2.00 -15.06
CA VAL A 87 -0.68 1.22 -14.57
C VAL A 87 -0.76 -0.15 -15.24
N ASP A 88 -0.51 -0.24 -16.54
CA ASP A 88 -0.47 -1.51 -17.28
C ASP A 88 0.57 -2.47 -16.70
N LEU A 89 1.76 -1.97 -16.40
CA LEU A 89 2.83 -2.76 -15.80
C LEU A 89 2.44 -3.25 -14.39
N ALA A 90 1.80 -2.41 -13.57
CA ALA A 90 1.30 -2.81 -12.26
C ALA A 90 0.26 -3.93 -12.35
N ILE A 91 -0.68 -3.83 -13.28
CA ILE A 91 -1.71 -4.86 -13.54
C ILE A 91 -1.05 -6.18 -13.93
N LEU A 92 -0.15 -6.15 -14.92
CA LEU A 92 0.52 -7.35 -15.43
C LEU A 92 1.39 -8.01 -14.37
N LEU A 93 2.17 -7.23 -13.62
CA LEU A 93 3.00 -7.76 -12.53
C LEU A 93 2.15 -8.33 -11.41
N GLY A 94 1.08 -7.65 -11.00
CA GLY A 94 0.16 -8.15 -9.98
C GLY A 94 -0.48 -9.48 -10.39
N LEU A 95 -1.01 -9.52 -11.61
CA LEU A 95 -1.51 -10.73 -12.22
C LEU A 95 -0.46 -11.85 -12.19
N LEU A 96 0.76 -11.61 -12.68
CA LEU A 96 1.82 -12.61 -12.82
C LEU A 96 2.42 -13.09 -11.49
N ILE A 97 2.57 -12.18 -10.52
CA ILE A 97 2.98 -12.51 -9.15
C ILE A 97 1.93 -13.42 -8.52
N GLY A 98 0.65 -13.06 -8.64
CA GLY A 98 -0.45 -13.92 -8.22
C GLY A 98 -0.63 -14.16 -6.73
N SER A 99 0.27 -13.62 -5.92
CA SER A 99 0.17 -13.74 -4.48
C SER A 99 -0.81 -12.70 -3.95
N THR A 100 -1.85 -13.19 -3.26
CA THR A 100 -2.81 -12.37 -2.51
C THR A 100 -2.34 -12.09 -1.09
N ASP A 101 -1.37 -12.87 -0.59
CA ASP A 101 -0.97 -12.87 0.82
C ASP A 101 0.02 -11.74 1.16
N PHE A 102 0.74 -11.21 0.16
CA PHE A 102 1.73 -10.16 0.38
C PHE A 102 1.11 -8.75 0.46
N GLY A 103 -0.20 -8.60 0.25
CA GLY A 103 -0.89 -7.31 0.33
C GLY A 103 -0.16 -6.20 -0.44
N LEU A 104 0.12 -5.06 0.21
CA LEU A 104 0.82 -3.92 -0.41
C LEU A 104 2.35 -4.11 -0.56
N GLN A 105 2.86 -5.29 -0.26
CA GLN A 105 4.27 -5.67 -0.39
C GLN A 105 4.50 -6.60 -1.58
N LEU A 106 3.48 -6.92 -2.40
CA LEU A 106 3.59 -7.90 -3.48
C LEU A 106 4.73 -7.64 -4.48
N PHE A 107 5.14 -6.38 -4.69
CA PHE A 107 6.25 -6.07 -5.58
C PHE A 107 7.63 -6.51 -5.06
N GLN A 108 7.73 -6.97 -3.81
CA GLN A 108 8.91 -7.70 -3.34
C GLN A 108 9.16 -8.98 -4.14
N LEU A 109 8.11 -9.56 -4.73
CA LEU A 109 8.16 -10.82 -5.46
C LEU A 109 8.47 -10.66 -6.96
N VAL A 110 8.70 -9.44 -7.44
CA VAL A 110 9.06 -9.21 -8.85
C VAL A 110 10.42 -9.86 -9.13
N SER A 111 10.42 -10.87 -10.00
CA SER A 111 11.65 -11.48 -10.52
C SER A 111 11.97 -10.95 -11.92
N PRO A 112 13.24 -11.05 -12.38
CA PRO A 112 13.62 -10.66 -13.73
C PRO A 112 12.80 -11.35 -14.83
N ASN A 113 12.38 -12.60 -14.61
CA ASN A 113 11.52 -13.33 -15.54
C ASN A 113 10.12 -12.71 -15.65
N LEU A 114 9.48 -12.42 -14.51
CA LEU A 114 8.16 -11.77 -14.50
C LEU A 114 8.22 -10.40 -15.15
N LEU A 115 9.28 -9.63 -14.88
CA LEU A 115 9.50 -8.32 -15.47
C LEU A 115 9.65 -8.40 -16.99
N ALA A 116 10.46 -9.33 -17.48
CA ALA A 116 10.65 -9.54 -18.91
C ALA A 116 9.35 -9.98 -19.60
N CYS A 117 8.55 -10.84 -18.97
CA CYS A 117 7.25 -11.25 -19.50
C CYS A 117 6.26 -10.08 -19.57
N ALA A 118 6.12 -9.32 -18.47
CA ALA A 118 5.22 -8.17 -18.41
C ALA A 118 5.59 -7.10 -19.47
N GLY A 119 6.88 -6.75 -19.57
CA GLY A 119 7.35 -5.74 -20.54
C GLY A 119 7.12 -6.12 -22.01
N ARG A 120 7.09 -7.42 -22.36
CA ARG A 120 6.77 -7.86 -23.73
C ARG A 120 5.30 -7.64 -24.12
N GLN A 121 4.40 -7.46 -23.16
CA GLN A 121 2.96 -7.35 -23.42
C GLN A 121 2.48 -5.96 -23.82
N GLU A 122 3.33 -4.93 -23.74
CA GLU A 122 2.98 -3.56 -24.14
C GLU A 122 2.43 -3.49 -25.58
N ASN A 123 2.88 -4.40 -26.46
CA ASN A 123 2.45 -4.45 -27.86
C ASN A 123 1.17 -5.28 -28.12
N ARG A 124 0.64 -6.01 -27.11
CA ARG A 124 -0.49 -6.94 -27.30
C ARG A 124 -1.86 -6.36 -26.94
N ALA A 125 -1.92 -5.14 -26.40
CA ALA A 125 -3.17 -4.47 -26.03
C ALA A 125 -4.12 -5.31 -25.15
N LEU A 126 -3.58 -6.20 -24.29
CA LEU A 126 -4.35 -7.07 -23.41
C LEU A 126 -5.13 -6.28 -22.35
N VAL A 127 -4.58 -5.15 -21.92
CA VAL A 127 -5.10 -4.33 -20.82
C VAL A 127 -5.96 -3.20 -21.37
N HIS A 128 -7.18 -3.09 -20.88
CA HIS A 128 -8.13 -2.04 -21.22
C HIS A 128 -8.59 -1.32 -19.97
N ILE A 129 -8.12 -0.09 -19.81
CA ILE A 129 -8.42 0.74 -18.63
C ILE A 129 -9.57 1.67 -18.94
N ARG A 130 -10.57 1.71 -18.06
CA ARG A 130 -11.67 2.67 -18.06
C ARG A 130 -11.72 3.38 -16.72
N MET A 131 -12.03 4.68 -16.75
CA MET A 131 -12.20 5.45 -15.52
C MET A 131 -13.54 5.08 -14.86
N ALA A 132 -13.50 4.86 -13.56
CA ALA A 132 -14.67 4.77 -12.71
C ALA A 132 -15.29 6.17 -12.53
N GLU A 133 -16.55 6.23 -12.11
CA GLU A 133 -17.22 7.50 -11.84
C GLU A 133 -16.56 8.21 -10.64
N PRO A 134 -16.39 9.56 -10.67
CA PRO A 134 -15.62 10.29 -9.66
C PRO A 134 -16.16 10.23 -8.23
N GLU A 135 -17.42 9.81 -8.04
CA GLU A 135 -18.06 9.66 -6.72
C GLU A 135 -17.60 8.39 -5.98
N ILE A 136 -17.00 7.47 -6.71
CA ILE A 136 -16.43 6.26 -6.16
C ILE A 136 -15.05 6.66 -5.61
N GLY A 137 -14.85 6.54 -4.29
CA GLY A 137 -13.56 6.82 -3.63
C GLY A 137 -12.44 5.89 -4.13
N LEU A 138 -11.50 5.49 -3.26
CA LEU A 138 -10.47 4.53 -3.68
C LEU A 138 -11.14 3.28 -4.26
N TYR A 139 -10.89 3.00 -5.55
CA TYR A 139 -11.57 1.96 -6.33
C TYR A 139 -10.68 1.41 -7.44
N CYS A 140 -10.56 0.08 -7.50
CA CYS A 140 -9.96 -0.62 -8.62
C CYS A 140 -10.61 -1.99 -8.79
N GLU A 141 -11.36 -2.16 -9.88
CA GLU A 141 -11.94 -3.42 -10.31
C GLU A 141 -11.15 -3.96 -11.49
N THR A 142 -10.60 -5.17 -11.35
CA THR A 142 -9.95 -5.89 -12.43
C THR A 142 -10.79 -7.09 -12.81
N ARG A 143 -11.02 -7.29 -14.11
CA ARG A 143 -11.64 -8.49 -14.68
C ARG A 143 -10.72 -9.10 -15.72
N ILE A 144 -10.50 -10.40 -15.62
CA ILE A 144 -9.67 -11.19 -16.52
C ILE A 144 -10.59 -12.20 -17.20
N THR A 145 -10.53 -12.27 -18.52
CA THR A 145 -11.25 -13.26 -19.34
C THR A 145 -10.23 -14.12 -20.07
N LEU A 146 -10.33 -15.44 -19.90
CA LEU A 146 -9.48 -16.41 -20.58
C LEU A 146 -10.00 -16.71 -22.00
N GLN A 147 -9.17 -17.29 -22.84
CA GLN A 147 -9.54 -17.68 -24.21
C GLN A 147 -10.66 -18.72 -24.26
N ASP A 148 -10.80 -19.56 -23.23
CA ASP A 148 -11.88 -20.55 -23.10
C ASP A 148 -13.20 -19.98 -22.56
N GLY A 149 -13.23 -18.68 -22.25
CA GLY A 149 -14.40 -17.96 -21.75
C GLY A 149 -14.53 -17.91 -20.23
N LYS A 150 -13.68 -18.61 -19.46
CA LYS A 150 -13.64 -18.46 -18.00
C LYS A 150 -13.27 -17.04 -17.60
N SER A 151 -13.80 -16.57 -16.48
CA SER A 151 -13.56 -15.20 -16.02
C SER A 151 -13.42 -15.05 -14.52
N GLY A 152 -12.54 -14.14 -14.13
CA GLY A 152 -12.20 -13.85 -12.75
C GLY A 152 -12.19 -12.35 -12.56
N ALA A 153 -12.76 -11.86 -11.47
CA ALA A 153 -12.73 -10.44 -11.16
C ALA A 153 -12.52 -10.19 -9.68
N ALA A 154 -11.94 -9.05 -9.34
CA ALA A 154 -11.79 -8.60 -7.98
C ALA A 154 -11.89 -7.09 -7.89
N CYS A 155 -12.31 -6.60 -6.72
CA CYS A 155 -12.45 -5.18 -6.46
C CYS A 155 -11.74 -4.79 -5.17
N ILE A 156 -10.81 -3.85 -5.29
CA ILE A 156 -10.30 -3.07 -4.16
C ILE A 156 -11.19 -1.84 -3.99
N ARG A 157 -11.65 -1.58 -2.76
CA ARG A 157 -12.46 -0.39 -2.45
C ARG A 157 -12.21 0.13 -1.04
N GLY A 158 -12.29 1.45 -0.87
CA GLY A 158 -12.19 2.13 0.43
C GLY A 158 -10.74 2.35 0.86
N HIS A 159 -9.97 1.26 0.98
CA HIS A 159 -8.55 1.28 1.36
C HIS A 159 -7.71 0.50 0.35
N HIS A 160 -6.44 0.87 0.21
CA HIS A 160 -5.50 0.30 -0.78
C HIS A 160 -5.37 -1.22 -0.70
N ASN A 161 -5.61 -1.82 0.46
CA ASN A 161 -5.47 -3.24 0.73
C ASN A 161 -6.80 -3.96 1.01
N THR A 162 -7.95 -3.30 0.87
CA THR A 162 -9.25 -3.92 1.20
C THR A 162 -9.91 -4.48 -0.04
N ILE A 163 -10.01 -5.82 -0.10
CA ILE A 163 -10.75 -6.51 -1.15
C ILE A 163 -12.22 -6.52 -0.75
N ALA A 164 -13.04 -5.83 -1.56
CA ALA A 164 -14.49 -5.71 -1.39
C ALA A 164 -15.26 -6.93 -1.93
N TRP A 165 -14.71 -7.60 -2.95
CA TRP A 165 -15.25 -8.86 -3.47
C TRP A 165 -14.28 -9.49 -4.46
N VAL A 166 -14.45 -10.80 -4.66
CA VAL A 166 -13.84 -11.61 -5.71
C VAL A 166 -14.96 -12.35 -6.43
N GLU A 167 -14.82 -12.60 -7.72
CA GLU A 167 -15.82 -13.24 -8.57
C GLU A 167 -15.15 -14.28 -9.46
N GLU A 168 -15.69 -15.49 -9.49
CA GLU A 168 -15.26 -16.61 -10.34
C GLU A 168 -16.46 -17.05 -11.19
N ASP A 169 -16.34 -16.98 -12.52
CA ASP A 169 -17.38 -17.33 -13.48
C ASP A 169 -18.77 -16.76 -13.12
N GLY A 170 -18.78 -15.47 -12.76
CA GLY A 170 -19.98 -14.72 -12.39
C GLY A 170 -20.49 -14.98 -10.97
N LYS A 171 -19.89 -15.89 -10.21
CA LYS A 171 -20.21 -16.14 -8.80
C LYS A 171 -19.36 -15.25 -7.91
N ARG A 172 -20.01 -14.23 -7.33
CA ARG A 172 -19.34 -13.24 -6.47
C ARG A 172 -19.33 -13.66 -5.01
N THR A 173 -18.15 -13.64 -4.41
CA THR A 173 -17.93 -13.73 -2.97
C THR A 173 -17.57 -12.34 -2.46
N VAL A 174 -18.39 -11.80 -1.56
CA VAL A 174 -18.11 -10.52 -0.91
C VAL A 174 -17.04 -10.76 0.16
N HIS A 175 -15.98 -9.98 0.08
CA HIS A 175 -14.93 -9.93 1.09
C HIS A 175 -14.97 -8.51 1.66
N ASN A 176 -14.72 -8.33 2.95
CA ASN A 176 -14.41 -7.00 3.46
C ASN A 176 -13.23 -7.14 4.42
N HIS A 177 -12.12 -7.59 3.85
CA HIS A 177 -10.93 -7.93 4.61
C HIS A 177 -9.73 -7.19 4.03
N ALA A 178 -8.93 -6.64 4.92
CA ALA A 178 -7.63 -6.07 4.58
C ALA A 178 -6.65 -7.21 4.29
N CYS A 179 -6.02 -7.17 3.11
CA CYS A 179 -4.89 -8.05 2.77
C CYS A 179 -3.65 -7.51 3.49
N SER A 180 -3.23 -8.19 4.54
CA SER A 180 -2.06 -7.83 5.34
C SER A 180 -0.84 -8.66 4.94
N GLY A 181 0.31 -8.01 4.73
CA GLY A 181 1.59 -8.70 4.52
C GLY A 181 2.19 -9.37 5.77
N PHE A 182 1.43 -9.47 6.86
CA PHE A 182 1.78 -10.23 8.06
C PHE A 182 0.73 -11.32 8.33
N PRO A 183 1.15 -12.55 8.69
CA PRO A 183 0.22 -13.56 9.19
C PRO A 183 -0.29 -13.14 10.58
N ASN A 184 -1.60 -13.15 10.78
CA ASN A 184 -2.37 -12.78 11.99
C ASN A 184 -2.91 -11.33 12.09
N GLN A 185 -3.59 -10.82 11.06
CA GLN A 185 -4.56 -9.74 11.27
C GLN A 185 -5.99 -10.30 11.34
N LEU A 186 -6.75 -9.86 12.35
CA LEU A 186 -8.19 -10.13 12.46
C LEU A 186 -8.92 -9.37 11.36
N PRO A 187 -10.06 -9.90 10.86
CA PRO A 187 -10.84 -9.24 9.81
C PRO A 187 -11.28 -7.84 10.24
N VAL A 188 -11.06 -6.85 9.37
CA VAL A 188 -11.62 -5.50 9.51
C VAL A 188 -13.15 -5.61 9.42
N ARG A 189 -13.87 -5.10 10.41
CA ARG A 189 -15.36 -5.05 10.39
C ARG A 189 -15.84 -3.83 9.59
N GLU A 190 -17.06 -3.93 9.06
CA GLU A 190 -17.75 -2.99 8.16
C GLU A 190 -17.91 -1.53 8.66
N ASP A 191 -17.59 -1.22 9.92
CA ASP A 191 -18.07 -0.02 10.61
C ASP A 191 -17.07 1.17 10.58
N TYR A 192 -16.45 1.44 9.44
CA TYR A 192 -15.50 2.57 9.30
C TYR A 192 -16.12 3.96 9.57
N PRO A 193 -17.37 4.27 9.16
CA PRO A 193 -18.01 5.56 9.49
C PRO A 193 -18.24 5.74 11.00
N ALA A 194 -18.64 4.66 11.69
CA ALA A 194 -18.94 4.69 13.11
C ALA A 194 -17.69 4.91 13.96
N ASP A 195 -16.52 4.42 13.53
CA ASP A 195 -15.27 4.54 14.27
C ASP A 195 -14.66 5.96 14.18
N THR A 196 -14.79 6.67 13.05
CA THR A 196 -14.41 8.10 12.98
C THR A 196 -15.34 9.01 13.79
N GLU A 197 -16.64 8.68 13.87
CA GLU A 197 -17.58 9.36 14.76
C GLU A 197 -17.26 9.08 16.24
N ARG A 198 -16.76 7.89 16.60
CA ARG A 198 -16.31 7.60 17.98
C ARG A 198 -15.10 8.42 18.40
N LEU A 199 -14.19 8.76 17.49
CA LEU A 199 -13.10 9.70 17.75
C LEU A 199 -13.58 11.15 17.84
N SER A 200 -14.64 11.52 17.13
CA SER A 200 -15.16 12.90 17.11
C SER A 200 -15.95 13.29 18.38
N MET A 201 -16.16 12.36 19.30
CA MET A 201 -17.06 12.53 20.44
C MET A 201 -16.38 13.09 21.71
N GLY A 202 -15.16 13.62 21.63
CA GLY A 202 -14.44 14.13 22.80
C GLY A 202 -13.54 15.36 22.59
N THR A 203 -13.08 15.91 23.70
CA THR A 203 -12.09 17.01 23.77
C THR A 203 -10.66 16.48 23.56
N LEU A 204 -9.71 17.36 23.23
CA LEU A 204 -8.28 17.01 23.16
C LEU A 204 -7.76 16.41 24.48
N GLU A 205 -8.29 16.88 25.62
CA GLU A 205 -7.98 16.36 26.94
C GLU A 205 -8.44 14.91 27.10
N GLU A 206 -9.63 14.57 26.60
CA GLU A 206 -10.15 13.19 26.63
C GLU A 206 -9.33 12.26 25.74
N LEU A 207 -8.92 12.72 24.56
CA LEU A 207 -7.99 11.98 23.71
C LEU A 207 -6.65 11.77 24.41
N ALA A 208 -6.11 12.80 25.07
CA ALA A 208 -4.85 12.70 25.80
C ALA A 208 -4.95 11.68 26.95
N MET A 209 -6.02 11.73 27.76
CA MET A 209 -6.26 10.75 28.83
C MET A 209 -6.39 9.32 28.29
N GLN A 210 -7.07 9.15 27.16
CA GLN A 210 -7.20 7.86 26.49
C GLN A 210 -5.86 7.29 26.01
N VAL A 211 -5.02 8.12 25.41
CA VAL A 211 -3.67 7.73 24.97
C VAL A 211 -2.76 7.44 26.17
N MET A 212 -2.83 8.24 27.24
CA MET A 212 -2.05 8.02 28.46
C MET A 212 -2.39 6.72 29.20
N ALA A 213 -3.54 6.11 28.91
CA ALA A 213 -3.92 4.80 29.44
C ALA A 213 -3.25 3.62 28.69
N LEU A 214 -2.62 3.88 27.54
CA LEU A 214 -1.88 2.87 26.78
C LEU A 214 -0.49 2.66 27.41
N SER A 215 -0.05 1.41 27.52
CA SER A 215 1.33 1.07 27.90
C SER A 215 2.17 0.63 26.70
N ASP A 216 3.49 0.59 26.83
CA ASP A 216 4.39 0.12 25.75
C ASP A 216 4.07 -1.32 25.31
N VAL A 217 3.61 -2.16 26.24
CA VAL A 217 3.16 -3.55 25.96
C VAL A 217 1.91 -3.57 25.06
N ASP A 218 1.15 -2.48 25.04
CA ASP A 218 -0.06 -2.35 24.22
C ASP A 218 0.23 -1.94 22.77
N LEU A 219 1.47 -1.54 22.45
CA LEU A 219 1.82 -0.86 21.20
C LEU A 219 2.97 -1.51 20.38
N PRO A 220 3.04 -2.85 20.25
CA PRO A 220 4.10 -3.49 19.46
C PRO A 220 4.11 -3.04 17.99
N GLU A 221 2.96 -2.71 17.42
CA GLU A 221 2.84 -2.20 16.05
C GLU A 221 3.56 -0.84 15.87
N ILE A 222 3.52 0.04 16.88
CA ILE A 222 4.23 1.34 16.83
C ILE A 222 5.74 1.14 16.92
N HIS A 223 6.19 0.24 17.80
CA HIS A 223 7.62 -0.09 17.89
C HIS A 223 8.14 -0.69 16.57
N ALA A 224 7.39 -1.59 15.96
CA ALA A 224 7.71 -2.14 14.65
C ALA A 224 7.75 -1.04 13.57
N ALA A 225 6.82 -0.08 13.61
CA ALA A 225 6.79 1.05 12.69
C ALA A 225 8.01 1.97 12.82
N PHE A 226 8.44 2.29 14.05
CA PHE A 226 9.68 3.03 14.28
C PHE A 226 10.90 2.25 13.76
N ALA A 227 11.01 0.97 14.11
CA ALA A 227 12.15 0.14 13.69
C ALA A 227 12.25 0.04 12.16
N MET A 228 11.13 -0.25 11.49
CA MET A 228 11.06 -0.39 10.04
C MET A 228 11.42 0.92 9.32
N ASN A 229 10.79 2.04 9.68
CA ASN A 229 11.06 3.32 9.04
C ASN A 229 12.47 3.84 9.35
N ARG A 230 12.98 3.64 10.58
CA ARG A 230 14.36 3.96 10.95
C ARG A 230 15.38 3.21 10.11
N LYS A 231 15.11 1.94 9.80
CA LYS A 231 16.00 1.12 8.97
C LYS A 231 16.21 1.72 7.58
N VAL A 232 15.14 2.21 6.93
CA VAL A 232 15.23 2.83 5.60
C VAL A 232 16.16 4.04 5.58
N TRP A 233 16.12 4.85 6.65
CA TRP A 233 17.06 5.95 6.84
C TRP A 233 18.49 5.45 7.09
N MET A 234 18.68 4.52 8.02
CA MET A 234 20.01 4.04 8.41
C MET A 234 20.75 3.29 7.31
N ASP A 235 20.01 2.58 6.45
CA ASP A 235 20.57 1.87 5.30
C ASP A 235 20.82 2.80 4.10
N GLY A 236 20.54 4.11 4.23
CA GLY A 236 20.70 5.09 3.17
C GLY A 236 22.01 5.87 3.29
N GLU A 237 22.61 6.19 2.15
CA GLU A 237 23.80 7.05 2.11
C GLU A 237 23.44 8.54 1.98
N VAL A 238 23.85 9.32 2.98
CA VAL A 238 23.72 10.78 3.00
C VAL A 238 24.74 11.38 2.01
N GLY A 239 24.29 12.27 1.12
CA GLY A 239 25.13 12.88 0.07
C GLY A 239 24.82 12.45 -1.35
N SER A 240 24.00 11.41 -1.54
CA SER A 240 23.35 11.13 -2.82
C SER A 240 22.44 12.30 -3.23
N GLY A 241 22.22 12.52 -4.54
CA GLY A 241 21.41 13.64 -5.08
C GLY A 241 20.02 13.81 -4.43
N ALA A 242 19.51 12.76 -3.81
CA ALA A 242 18.32 12.69 -2.95
C ALA A 242 18.31 13.65 -1.75
N THR A 243 19.47 13.89 -1.13
CA THR A 243 19.60 14.67 0.11
C THR A 243 19.95 16.14 -0.14
N TYR A 244 20.30 16.48 -1.38
CA TYR A 244 20.88 17.78 -1.74
C TYR A 244 19.90 18.96 -1.67
N GLY A 245 18.58 18.71 -1.77
CA GLY A 245 17.56 19.77 -1.75
C GLY A 245 17.18 20.26 -0.35
N LEU A 246 17.04 19.33 0.61
CA LEU A 246 16.59 19.62 1.98
C LEU A 246 17.73 19.85 2.98
N SER A 247 18.96 19.42 2.66
CA SER A 247 20.16 19.66 3.47
C SER A 247 20.69 21.10 3.40
N ARG A 248 20.18 21.93 2.49
CA ARG A 248 20.70 23.28 2.22
C ARG A 248 20.15 24.40 3.11
N PHE A 249 19.11 24.12 3.89
CA PHE A 249 18.54 25.13 4.78
C PHE A 249 19.12 24.94 6.18
N PRO A 250 20.01 25.81 6.66
CA PRO A 250 20.42 25.78 8.06
C PRO A 250 19.20 25.97 8.96
N ASP A 251 19.31 25.46 10.18
CA ASP A 251 18.30 25.66 11.20
C ASP A 251 18.07 27.17 11.40
N SER A 252 16.87 27.65 11.07
CA SER A 252 16.50 29.04 11.33
C SER A 252 16.13 29.20 12.79
N ASN A 253 16.41 30.37 13.37
CA ASN A 253 16.15 30.75 14.76
C ASN A 253 14.64 30.93 15.09
N ASN A 254 13.74 30.21 14.40
CA ASN A 254 12.31 30.23 14.69
C ASN A 254 11.97 29.25 15.81
N LEU A 255 10.89 29.55 16.55
CA LEU A 255 10.44 28.83 17.75
C LEU A 255 10.14 27.33 17.57
N VAL A 256 10.09 26.83 16.33
CA VAL A 256 9.96 25.39 16.00
C VAL A 256 10.92 25.08 14.86
N THR A 257 12.16 24.74 15.19
CA THR A 257 13.14 24.26 14.21
C THR A 257 13.01 22.75 14.09
N ILE A 258 12.53 22.25 12.94
CA ILE A 258 12.63 20.82 12.63
C ILE A 258 14.12 20.49 12.43
N PRO A 259 14.74 19.62 13.25
CA PRO A 259 16.17 19.35 13.17
C PRO A 259 16.60 18.95 11.77
N LEU A 260 17.77 19.42 11.33
CA LEU A 260 18.34 19.09 10.02
C LEU A 260 18.34 17.57 9.75
N ILE A 261 18.64 16.76 10.77
CA ILE A 261 18.64 15.30 10.69
C ILE A 261 17.25 14.73 10.36
N SER A 262 16.16 15.27 10.92
CA SER A 262 14.79 14.85 10.57
C SER A 262 14.48 15.13 9.11
N ARG A 263 14.88 16.31 8.63
CA ARG A 263 14.67 16.73 7.23
C ARG A 263 15.44 15.84 6.26
N GLN A 264 16.70 15.54 6.58
CA GLN A 264 17.53 14.63 5.79
C GLN A 264 16.97 13.21 5.81
N ALA A 265 16.53 12.72 6.97
CA ALA A 265 15.96 11.38 7.12
C ALA A 265 14.71 11.16 6.26
N VAL A 266 13.74 12.08 6.38
CA VAL A 266 12.51 12.02 5.58
C VAL A 266 12.82 12.16 4.09
N ALA A 267 13.70 13.09 3.71
CA ALA A 267 14.08 13.31 2.32
C ALA A 267 14.68 12.05 1.69
N LEU A 268 15.69 11.47 2.34
CA LEU A 268 16.38 10.29 1.84
C LEU A 268 15.44 9.09 1.76
N ALA A 269 14.73 8.78 2.85
CA ALA A 269 13.84 7.63 2.87
C ALA A 269 12.70 7.75 1.84
N THR A 270 12.13 8.95 1.69
CA THR A 270 11.09 9.22 0.69
C THR A 270 11.65 9.08 -0.71
N TYR A 271 12.83 9.65 -0.98
CA TYR A 271 13.47 9.54 -2.29
C TYR A 271 13.73 8.09 -2.67
N ARG A 272 14.35 7.30 -1.79
CA ARG A 272 14.64 5.87 -2.04
C ARG A 272 13.37 5.12 -2.42
N ARG A 273 12.31 5.28 -1.61
CA ARG A 273 10.99 4.70 -1.87
C ARG A 273 10.41 5.13 -3.21
N MET A 274 10.38 6.44 -3.48
CA MET A 274 9.79 7.00 -4.70
C MET A 274 10.64 6.75 -5.95
N ALA A 275 11.94 6.49 -5.79
CA ALA A 275 12.86 6.08 -6.85
C ALA A 275 12.65 4.63 -7.29
N GLY A 276 11.80 3.87 -6.60
CA GLY A 276 11.52 2.46 -6.88
C GLY A 276 12.50 1.49 -6.21
N GLU A 277 13.25 1.93 -5.19
CA GLU A 277 14.01 0.99 -4.38
C GLU A 277 13.06 0.08 -3.58
N PRO A 278 13.40 -1.22 -3.40
CA PRO A 278 12.57 -2.17 -2.68
C PRO A 278 12.70 -1.99 -1.16
N VAL A 279 12.53 -0.77 -0.67
CA VAL A 279 12.55 -0.44 0.75
C VAL A 279 11.17 -0.65 1.37
N GLU A 280 11.13 -1.43 2.44
CA GLU A 280 9.93 -1.66 3.22
C GLU A 280 9.73 -0.53 4.23
N VAL A 281 8.53 0.05 4.24
CA VAL A 281 8.15 1.13 5.16
C VAL A 281 6.83 0.81 5.84
N MET A 282 6.67 1.29 7.07
CA MET A 282 5.36 1.25 7.72
C MET A 282 4.61 2.52 7.32
N ALA A 283 3.56 2.35 6.53
CA ALA A 283 2.64 3.43 6.18
C ALA A 283 1.80 3.85 7.38
N CYS A 284 1.36 5.11 7.37
CA CYS A 284 0.36 5.63 8.29
C CYS A 284 -0.77 6.25 7.48
N GLY A 285 -2.03 5.94 7.80
CA GLY A 285 -3.19 6.47 7.08
C GLY A 285 -3.17 6.15 5.58
N GLY A 286 -2.67 4.95 5.23
CA GLY A 286 -2.62 4.45 3.85
C GLY A 286 -1.49 5.02 2.98
N SER A 287 -0.51 5.76 3.53
CA SER A 287 0.63 6.28 2.77
C SER A 287 1.97 6.00 3.45
N GLY A 288 2.88 5.36 2.72
CA GLY A 288 4.26 5.13 3.17
C GLY A 288 5.02 6.43 3.42
N ASN A 289 4.79 7.48 2.61
CA ASN A 289 5.42 8.78 2.82
C ASN A 289 4.89 9.48 4.08
N HIS A 290 3.61 9.30 4.44
CA HIS A 290 3.08 9.79 5.71
C HIS A 290 3.74 9.07 6.88
N GLY A 291 3.91 7.74 6.78
CA GLY A 291 4.64 6.96 7.77
C GLY A 291 6.08 7.44 7.96
N LEU A 292 6.85 7.53 6.86
CA LEU A 292 8.21 8.07 6.89
C LEU A 292 8.28 9.47 7.51
N THR A 293 7.36 10.36 7.12
CA THR A 293 7.29 11.71 7.68
C THR A 293 7.03 11.66 9.18
N PHE A 294 6.03 10.92 9.64
CA PHE A 294 5.65 10.84 11.04
C PHE A 294 6.76 10.21 11.90
N PHE A 295 7.18 8.98 11.60
CA PHE A 295 8.09 8.22 12.46
C PHE A 295 9.50 8.81 12.49
N LEU A 296 10.04 9.27 11.35
CA LEU A 296 11.39 9.83 11.32
C LEU A 296 11.45 11.22 11.95
N THR A 297 10.40 12.04 11.81
CA THR A 297 10.37 13.35 12.48
C THR A 297 10.18 13.20 13.98
N VAL A 298 9.33 12.29 14.46
CA VAL A 298 9.17 12.07 15.91
C VAL A 298 10.46 11.53 16.52
N MET A 299 11.13 10.59 15.86
CA MET A 299 12.39 9.99 16.34
C MET A 299 13.53 11.00 16.49
N HIS A 300 13.56 12.03 15.65
CA HIS A 300 14.67 12.99 15.58
C HIS A 300 14.30 14.41 16.05
N GLY A 301 13.01 14.72 16.17
CA GLY A 301 12.48 16.07 16.37
C GLY A 301 12.13 16.43 17.80
N TRP A 302 12.06 15.45 18.71
CA TRP A 302 11.77 15.70 20.12
C TRP A 302 13.08 15.61 20.92
N VAL A 303 13.86 16.68 20.88
CA VAL A 303 14.76 16.96 21.99
C VAL A 303 13.90 17.71 23.01
N LEU A 304 13.38 16.99 24.00
CA LEU A 304 12.76 17.62 25.18
C LEU A 304 13.83 18.31 26.03
#